data_AF-A0A7C5UNQ0-F1
#
_entry.id   AF-A0A7C5UNQ0-F1
#
_cell.length_a   1.000
_cell.length_b   1.000
_cell.length_c   1.000
_cell.angle_alpha   90.00
_cell.angle_beta   90.00
_cell.angle_gamma   90.00
#
_symmetry.space_group_name_H-M   'P 1'
#
loop_
_entity.id
_entity.type
_entity.pdbx_description
1 polymer ?
#
loop_
_entity_poly.entity_id
_entity_poly.type
_entity_poly.pdbx_seq_one_letter_code
_entity_poly.pdbx_strand_id
1 'polypeptide(L)'
;MELKPKEPSFREQTKEMEVQDQKRRRREITLIIILVGIFLIAFALELYFSWLARGQMQFPFLSGTLFFASLYLVLLLAVVVVFLAVRNIVKLVFESRKGIFGAHLRTRLIIAFISLSLAPATVLFGLSNFYISFSVERWFDPAVSGLFNTSRNIVNNTYQMVGEDMLHFARNLSQEITEKELLSSENFENLKIFLEQGHEEYALDEIEVFDGQGELIYRVLSENLSQPSEPSEADIKKVLAGYEVYFIEPL
;
A
#
# COMPACT_ATOMS: atom_id res chain seq x y z
N MET A 1 89.78 9.22 7.59
CA MET A 1 88.99 9.96 6.60
C MET A 1 87.57 9.42 6.66
N GLU A 2 86.70 10.00 7.50
CA GLU A 2 85.28 9.64 7.52
C GLU A 2 84.50 10.77 6.86
N LEU A 3 83.92 10.47 5.70
CA LEU A 3 83.11 11.38 4.90
C LEU A 3 81.77 11.58 5.62
N LYS A 4 81.60 12.76 6.21
CA LYS A 4 80.33 13.21 6.80
C LYS A 4 79.27 13.31 5.67
N PRO A 5 78.09 12.68 5.81
CA PRO A 5 77.07 12.69 4.77
C PRO A 5 76.59 14.11 4.49
N LYS A 6 76.54 14.47 3.20
CA LYS A 6 76.17 15.79 2.70
C LYS A 6 74.68 16.01 2.98
N GLU A 7 74.36 16.89 3.92
CA GLU A 7 72.98 17.23 4.25
C GLU A 7 72.27 17.80 3.01
N PRO A 8 71.03 17.36 2.73
CA PRO A 8 70.29 17.79 1.54
C PRO A 8 70.06 19.31 1.60
N SER A 9 70.25 19.96 0.45
CA SER A 9 70.11 21.41 0.34
C SER A 9 68.68 21.81 0.68
N PHE A 10 68.51 22.95 1.37
CA PHE A 10 67.20 23.51 1.73
C PHE A 10 66.23 23.61 0.52
N ARG A 11 66.79 23.74 -0.69
CA ARG A 11 66.04 23.77 -1.97
C ARG A 11 65.49 22.41 -2.41
N GLU A 12 66.07 21.30 -1.98
CA GLU A 12 65.60 19.94 -2.27
C GLU A 12 64.46 19.57 -1.31
N GLN A 13 64.58 19.92 -0.02
CA GLN A 13 63.52 19.70 0.96
C GLN A 13 62.24 20.52 0.66
N THR A 14 62.37 21.76 0.19
CA THR A 14 61.21 22.58 -0.21
C THR A 14 60.52 22.02 -1.47
N LYS A 15 61.29 21.55 -2.45
CA LYS A 15 60.74 20.88 -3.64
C LYS A 15 60.02 19.57 -3.29
N GLU A 16 60.56 18.76 -2.39
CA GLU A 16 59.91 17.51 -1.97
C GLU A 16 58.58 17.76 -1.24
N MET A 17 58.51 18.78 -0.38
CA MET A 17 57.27 19.19 0.28
C MET A 17 56.22 19.72 -0.71
N GLU A 18 56.62 20.54 -1.68
CA GLU A 18 55.70 21.04 -2.74
C GLU A 18 55.15 19.90 -3.61
N VAL A 19 55.99 18.92 -3.98
CA VAL A 19 55.58 17.76 -4.79
C VAL A 19 54.62 16.84 -4.02
N GLN A 20 54.81 16.66 -2.71
CA GLN A 20 53.88 15.89 -1.86
C GLN A 20 52.52 16.58 -1.73
N ASP A 21 52.49 17.91 -1.56
CA ASP A 21 51.25 18.66 -1.38
C ASP A 21 50.45 18.75 -2.69
N GLN A 22 51.14 18.87 -3.83
CA GLN A 22 50.52 18.78 -5.15
C GLN A 22 49.93 17.39 -5.45
N LYS A 23 50.59 16.29 -5.06
CA LYS A 23 50.06 14.93 -5.26
C LYS A 23 48.79 14.67 -4.43
N ARG A 24 48.70 15.20 -3.20
CA ARG A 24 47.50 15.10 -2.36
C ARG A 24 46.32 15.89 -2.93
N ARG A 25 46.54 17.14 -3.34
CA ARG A 25 45.53 17.97 -4.02
C ARG A 25 45.03 17.33 -5.31
N ARG A 26 45.92 16.75 -6.12
CA ARG A 26 45.52 16.07 -7.36
C ARG A 26 44.61 14.87 -7.08
N ARG A 27 44.92 14.04 -6.08
CA ARG A 27 44.05 12.90 -5.70
C ARG A 27 42.66 13.34 -5.23
N GLU A 28 42.59 14.39 -4.42
CA GLU A 28 41.30 14.93 -3.97
C GLU A 28 40.47 15.48 -5.14
N ILE A 29 41.09 16.24 -6.04
CA ILE A 29 40.43 16.76 -7.24
C ILE A 29 39.98 15.61 -8.16
N THR A 30 40.81 14.57 -8.34
CA THR A 30 40.44 13.40 -9.13
C THR A 30 39.25 12.66 -8.50
N LEU A 31 39.20 12.51 -7.18
CA LEU A 31 38.05 11.88 -6.50
C LEU A 31 36.78 12.72 -6.65
N ILE A 32 36.85 14.05 -6.56
CA ILE A 32 35.71 14.94 -6.84
C ILE A 32 35.23 14.76 -8.28
N ILE A 33 36.15 14.77 -9.24
CA ILE A 33 35.82 14.63 -10.66
C ILE A 33 35.17 13.27 -10.94
N ILE A 34 35.67 12.20 -10.33
CA ILE A 34 35.08 10.85 -10.46
C ILE A 34 33.67 10.83 -9.85
N LEU A 35 33.50 11.36 -8.65
CA LEU A 35 32.21 11.39 -7.95
C LEU A 35 31.16 12.22 -8.70
N VAL A 36 31.55 13.40 -9.18
CA VAL A 36 30.72 14.26 -10.03
C VAL A 36 30.43 13.58 -11.36
N GLY A 37 31.41 12.89 -11.94
CA GLY A 37 31.23 12.11 -13.17
C GLY A 37 30.21 10.98 -13.01
N ILE A 38 30.32 10.19 -11.94
CA ILE A 38 29.36 9.12 -11.60
C ILE A 38 27.95 9.72 -11.41
N PHE A 39 27.85 10.85 -10.71
CA PHE A 39 26.58 11.53 -10.50
C PHE A 39 25.96 12.02 -11.82
N LEU A 40 26.75 12.67 -12.70
CA LEU A 40 26.27 13.15 -14.00
C LEU A 40 25.84 11.99 -14.90
N ILE A 41 26.54 10.85 -14.85
CA ILE A 41 26.16 9.63 -15.58
C ILE A 41 24.82 9.08 -15.05
N ALA A 42 24.66 8.99 -13.72
CA ALA A 42 23.41 8.54 -13.11
C ALA A 42 22.23 9.46 -13.47
N PHE A 43 22.44 10.78 -13.46
CA PHE A 43 21.45 11.77 -13.84
C PHE A 43 21.08 11.67 -15.34
N ALA A 44 22.07 11.48 -16.22
CA ALA A 44 21.84 11.31 -17.65
C ALA A 44 21.08 10.01 -17.98
N LEU A 45 21.40 8.91 -17.29
CA LEU A 45 20.69 7.64 -17.43
C LEU A 45 19.21 7.79 -17.04
N GLU A 46 18.92 8.50 -15.97
CA GLU A 46 17.55 8.70 -15.52
C GLU A 46 16.74 9.61 -16.46
N LEU A 47 17.36 10.65 -17.02
CA LEU A 47 16.75 11.45 -18.09
C LEU A 47 16.43 10.59 -19.32
N TYR A 48 17.31 9.65 -19.65
CA TYR A 48 17.12 8.70 -20.74
C TYR A 48 15.96 7.73 -20.44
N PHE A 49 15.92 7.13 -19.26
CA PHE A 49 14.81 6.26 -18.82
C PHE A 49 13.48 7.04 -18.77
N SER A 50 13.49 8.28 -18.29
CA SER A 50 12.32 9.16 -18.27
C SER A 50 11.84 9.50 -19.68
N TRP A 51 12.75 9.68 -20.64
CA TRP A 51 12.42 9.91 -22.04
C TRP A 51 11.80 8.67 -22.70
N LEU A 52 12.35 7.48 -22.44
CA LEU A 52 11.79 6.18 -22.85
C LEU A 52 10.40 5.93 -22.26
N ALA A 53 10.21 6.27 -20.98
CA ALA A 53 8.93 6.10 -20.28
C ALA A 53 7.82 7.02 -20.82
N ARG A 54 8.13 8.05 -21.63
CA ARG A 54 7.10 8.87 -22.32
C ARG A 54 6.23 8.06 -23.29
N GLY A 55 6.71 6.91 -23.76
CA GLY A 55 5.97 6.04 -24.68
C GLY A 55 5.09 5.00 -24.00
N GLN A 56 5.30 4.72 -22.70
CA GLN A 56 4.65 3.61 -22.01
C GLN A 56 4.32 4.01 -20.57
N MET A 57 3.02 4.19 -20.32
CA MET A 57 2.34 4.41 -19.03
C MET A 57 2.00 5.85 -18.62
N GLN A 58 0.74 5.97 -18.19
CA GLN A 58 0.01 7.14 -17.73
C GLN A 58 0.46 7.62 -16.33
N PHE A 59 1.77 7.71 -16.09
CA PHE A 59 2.24 8.33 -14.85
C PHE A 59 2.14 9.86 -14.97
N PRO A 60 1.67 10.59 -13.94
CA PRO A 60 1.64 12.04 -13.97
C PRO A 60 3.07 12.60 -14.04
N PHE A 61 3.53 12.84 -15.27
CA PHE A 61 4.91 13.09 -15.67
C PHE A 61 5.56 14.29 -14.95
N LEU A 62 4.75 15.30 -14.60
CA LEU A 62 5.24 16.45 -13.84
C LEU A 62 5.56 16.08 -12.39
N SER A 63 4.75 15.24 -11.73
CA SER A 63 4.95 14.92 -10.31
C SER A 63 6.11 13.96 -10.09
N GLY A 64 6.22 12.90 -10.89
CA GLY A 64 7.30 11.92 -10.78
C GLY A 64 8.66 12.52 -11.12
N THR A 65 8.77 13.20 -12.27
CA THR A 65 10.05 13.80 -12.71
C THR A 65 10.53 14.89 -11.75
N LEU A 66 9.63 15.73 -11.22
CA LEU A 66 10.02 16.76 -10.24
C LEU A 66 10.40 16.16 -8.89
N PHE A 67 9.74 15.08 -8.47
CA PHE A 67 10.11 14.33 -7.26
C PHE A 67 11.50 13.73 -7.40
N PHE A 68 11.78 13.01 -8.48
CA PHE A 68 13.11 12.46 -8.76
C PHE A 68 14.14 13.59 -8.90
N ALA A 69 13.89 14.63 -9.69
CA ALA A 69 14.81 15.77 -9.81
C ALA A 69 15.13 16.42 -8.45
N SER A 70 14.12 16.57 -7.58
CA SER A 70 14.32 17.10 -6.21
C SER A 70 15.12 16.14 -5.34
N LEU A 71 14.86 14.84 -5.42
CA LEU A 71 15.59 13.81 -4.69
C LEU A 71 17.07 13.76 -5.11
N TYR A 72 17.35 13.86 -6.41
CA TYR A 72 18.72 13.91 -6.93
C TYR A 72 19.43 15.21 -6.56
N LEU A 73 18.74 16.35 -6.56
CA LEU A 73 19.28 17.62 -6.06
C LEU A 73 19.69 17.52 -4.58
N VAL A 74 18.82 16.93 -3.75
CA VAL A 74 19.10 16.71 -2.33
C VAL A 74 20.26 15.73 -2.14
N LEU A 75 20.31 14.64 -2.90
CA LEU A 75 21.44 13.69 -2.87
C LEU A 75 22.76 14.35 -3.29
N LEU A 76 22.76 15.16 -4.36
CA LEU A 76 23.94 15.91 -4.78
C LEU A 76 24.44 16.82 -3.65
N LEU A 77 23.53 17.59 -3.05
CA LEU A 77 23.87 18.51 -1.97
C LEU A 77 24.41 17.74 -0.75
N ALA A 78 23.80 16.62 -0.40
CA ALA A 78 24.26 15.74 0.67
C ALA A 78 25.69 15.22 0.40
N VAL A 79 25.96 14.76 -0.82
CA VAL A 79 27.30 14.29 -1.23
C VAL A 79 28.34 15.41 -1.13
N VAL A 80 28.02 16.63 -1.57
CA VAL A 80 28.91 17.80 -1.45
C VAL A 80 29.21 18.15 0.02
N VAL A 81 28.18 18.14 0.87
CA VAL A 81 28.33 18.41 2.31
C VAL A 81 29.17 17.34 3.00
N VAL A 82 28.90 16.06 2.74
CA VAL A 82 29.69 14.95 3.28
C VAL A 82 31.14 15.05 2.82
N PHE A 83 31.37 15.37 1.55
CA PHE A 83 32.72 15.59 1.02
C PHE A 83 33.44 16.74 1.74
N LEU A 84 32.80 17.89 1.91
CA LEU A 84 33.35 19.04 2.65
C LEU A 84 33.67 18.68 4.11
N ALA A 85 32.77 17.95 4.76
CA ALA A 85 32.97 17.48 6.13
C ALA A 85 34.16 16.53 6.24
N VAL A 86 34.22 15.49 5.39
CA VAL A 86 35.33 14.53 5.34
C VAL A 86 36.64 15.25 5.05
N ARG A 87 36.67 16.17 4.07
CA ARG A 87 37.87 16.96 3.75
C ARG A 87 38.34 17.78 4.96
N ASN A 88 37.44 18.43 5.66
CA ASN A 88 37.76 19.22 6.85
C ASN A 88 38.26 18.33 8.01
N ILE A 89 37.67 17.15 8.18
CA ILE A 89 38.06 16.18 9.22
C ILE A 89 39.42 15.55 8.90
N VAL A 90 39.64 15.09 7.66
CA VAL A 90 40.92 14.49 7.23
C VAL A 90 42.05 15.51 7.37
N LYS A 91 41.82 16.76 6.97
CA LYS A 91 42.79 17.85 7.15
C LYS A 91 43.07 18.13 8.64
N LEU A 92 42.03 18.13 9.49
CA LEU A 92 42.19 18.24 10.95
C LEU A 92 43.05 17.12 11.52
N VAL A 93 42.73 15.85 11.20
CA VAL A 93 43.40 14.67 11.78
C VAL A 93 44.88 14.60 11.34
N PHE A 94 45.18 14.94 10.08
CA PHE A 94 46.56 14.95 9.59
C PHE A 94 47.40 16.10 10.14
N GLU A 95 46.83 17.31 10.32
CA GLU A 95 47.57 18.42 10.94
C GLU A 95 47.70 18.26 12.46
N SER A 96 46.76 17.59 13.11
CA SER A 96 46.84 17.27 14.56
C SER A 96 48.02 16.36 14.91
N ARG A 97 48.51 15.54 13.97
CA ARG A 97 49.70 14.69 14.20
C ARG A 97 51.03 15.42 14.01
N LYS A 98 51.04 16.63 13.44
CA LYS A 98 52.28 17.40 13.17
C LYS A 98 52.63 18.43 14.25
N GLY A 99 51.90 18.47 15.38
CA GLY A 99 52.27 19.28 16.54
C GLY A 99 52.26 20.79 16.32
N ILE A 100 51.46 21.29 15.37
CA ILE A 100 51.39 22.71 15.04
C ILE A 100 50.45 23.45 16.01
N PHE A 101 50.95 24.52 16.63
CA PHE A 101 50.22 25.41 17.56
C PHE A 101 48.94 25.94 16.86
N GLY A 102 47.76 25.43 17.24
CA GLY A 102 46.48 25.80 16.61
C GLY A 102 45.45 24.67 16.50
N ALA A 103 45.83 23.42 16.76
CA ALA A 103 44.92 22.26 16.70
C ALA A 103 43.67 22.40 17.59
N HIS A 104 43.79 22.99 18.78
CA HIS A 104 42.68 23.20 19.71
C HIS A 104 41.59 24.14 19.16
N LEU A 105 41.97 25.19 18.43
CA LEU A 105 41.02 26.13 17.80
C LEU A 105 40.23 25.44 16.68
N ARG A 106 40.91 24.60 15.89
CA ARG A 106 40.29 23.86 14.80
C ARG A 106 39.32 22.77 15.30
N THR A 107 39.68 22.06 16.36
CA THR A 107 38.79 21.05 16.97
C THR A 107 37.53 21.71 17.54
N ARG A 108 37.67 22.86 18.22
CA ARG A 108 36.52 23.61 18.76
C ARG A 108 35.59 24.11 17.65
N LEU A 109 36.15 24.53 16.52
CA LEU A 109 35.38 24.92 15.33
C LEU A 109 34.62 23.75 14.71
N ILE A 110 35.24 22.56 14.64
CA ILE A 110 34.61 21.35 14.09
C ILE A 110 33.49 20.85 14.99
N ILE A 111 33.68 20.88 16.31
CA ILE A 111 32.60 20.56 17.26
C ILE A 111 31.44 21.54 17.08
N ALA A 112 31.71 22.85 17.00
CA ALA A 112 30.68 23.85 16.76
C ALA A 112 29.94 23.62 15.43
N PHE A 113 30.65 23.24 14.37
CA PHE A 113 30.07 22.94 13.06
C PHE A 113 29.20 21.68 13.09
N ILE A 114 29.65 20.62 13.75
CA ILE A 114 28.88 19.39 13.94
C ILE A 114 27.61 19.70 14.73
N SER A 115 27.72 20.39 15.87
CA SER A 115 26.56 20.77 16.69
C SER A 115 25.56 21.64 15.93
N LEU A 116 26.05 22.61 15.15
CA LEU A 116 25.21 23.47 14.32
C LEU A 116 24.53 22.71 13.18
N SER A 117 25.19 21.70 12.60
CA SER A 117 24.60 20.84 11.55
C SER A 117 23.65 19.78 12.09
N LEU A 118 23.87 19.32 13.33
CA LEU A 118 23.07 18.29 13.97
C LEU A 118 21.72 18.84 14.41
N ALA A 119 21.66 20.08 14.89
CA ALA A 119 20.42 20.72 15.31
C ALA A 119 19.31 20.70 14.23
N PRO A 120 19.52 21.19 12.99
CA PRO A 120 18.50 21.12 11.94
C PRO A 120 18.22 19.67 11.50
N ALA A 121 19.21 18.77 11.53
CA ALA A 121 19.00 17.35 11.21
C ALA A 121 18.08 16.66 12.23
N THR A 122 18.25 16.94 13.52
CA THR A 122 17.39 16.40 14.59
C THR A 122 15.96 16.92 14.47
N VAL A 123 15.78 18.20 14.13
CA VAL A 123 14.44 18.78 13.88
C VAL A 123 13.77 18.09 12.70
N LEU A 124 14.47 17.91 11.58
CA LEU A 124 13.95 17.21 10.41
C LEU A 124 13.61 15.74 10.72
N PHE A 125 14.47 15.06 11.49
CA PHE A 125 14.21 13.69 11.92
C PHE A 125 12.95 13.60 12.79
N GLY A 126 12.79 14.51 13.75
CA GLY A 126 11.58 14.60 14.58
C GLY A 126 10.33 14.88 13.75
N LEU A 127 10.39 15.84 12.82
CA LEU A 127 9.29 16.16 11.90
C LEU A 127 8.94 14.99 10.99
N SER A 128 9.93 14.28 10.46
CA SER A 128 9.71 13.10 9.63
C SER A 128 9.00 12.00 10.43
N ASN A 129 9.42 11.75 11.67
CA ASN A 129 8.79 10.75 12.51
C ASN A 129 7.34 11.13 12.87
N PHE A 130 7.11 12.41 13.19
CA PHE A 130 5.76 12.94 13.42
C PHE A 130 4.88 12.80 12.18
N TYR A 131 5.40 13.16 11.01
CA TYR A 131 4.68 13.10 9.75
C TYR A 131 4.35 11.66 9.35
N ILE A 132 5.30 10.72 9.48
CA ILE A 132 5.05 9.30 9.21
C ILE A 132 3.92 8.79 10.10
N SER A 133 4.00 9.03 11.41
CA SER A 133 2.98 8.59 12.37
C SER A 133 1.60 9.16 12.02
N PHE A 134 1.52 10.47 11.78
CA PHE A 134 0.27 11.15 11.44
C PHE A 134 -0.29 10.71 10.07
N SER A 135 0.58 10.47 9.09
CA SER A 135 0.18 10.05 7.75
C SER A 135 -0.41 8.64 7.73
N VAL A 136 0.17 7.71 8.51
CA VAL A 136 -0.34 6.34 8.65
C VAL A 136 -1.73 6.37 9.29
N GLU A 137 -1.88 7.03 10.43
CA GLU A 137 -3.17 7.13 11.13
C GLU A 137 -4.28 7.75 10.25
N ARG A 138 -3.94 8.80 9.51
CA ARG A 138 -4.87 9.47 8.58
C ARG A 138 -5.27 8.64 7.36
N TRP A 139 -4.40 7.75 6.88
CA TRP A 139 -4.70 6.93 5.70
C TRP A 139 -5.52 5.68 6.06
N PHE A 140 -5.40 5.17 7.29
CA PHE A 140 -6.12 3.99 7.75
C PHE A 140 -7.53 4.29 8.31
N ASP A 141 -7.71 5.38 9.05
CA ASP A 141 -8.96 5.64 9.79
C ASP A 141 -10.21 5.87 8.87
N PRO A 142 -10.17 6.73 7.84
CA PRO A 142 -11.36 6.98 7.01
C PRO A 142 -11.68 5.83 6.06
N ALA A 143 -10.66 5.11 5.59
CA ALA A 143 -10.81 4.04 4.62
C ALA A 143 -11.43 2.78 5.27
N VAL A 144 -10.99 2.41 6.47
CA VAL A 144 -11.47 1.19 7.14
C VAL A 144 -12.85 1.39 7.75
N SER A 145 -13.11 2.55 8.36
CA SER A 145 -14.40 2.84 9.00
C SER A 145 -15.54 2.99 7.98
N GLY A 146 -15.28 3.61 6.83
CA GLY A 146 -16.25 3.72 5.73
C GLY A 146 -16.59 2.37 5.09
N LEU A 147 -15.60 1.49 4.88
CA LEU A 147 -15.80 0.18 4.27
C LEU A 147 -16.68 -0.74 5.14
N PHE A 148 -16.48 -0.73 6.46
CA PHE A 148 -17.25 -1.58 7.38
C PHE A 148 -18.74 -1.18 7.45
N ASN A 149 -19.02 0.12 7.44
CA ASN A 149 -20.40 0.61 7.42
C ASN A 149 -21.06 0.38 6.05
N THR A 150 -20.31 0.56 4.97
CA THR A 150 -20.81 0.33 3.60
C THR A 150 -21.11 -1.14 3.37
N SER A 151 -20.22 -2.06 3.77
CA SER A 151 -20.44 -3.50 3.62
C SER A 151 -21.65 -3.97 4.42
N ARG A 152 -21.82 -3.49 5.67
CA ARG A 152 -23.00 -3.79 6.49
C ARG A 152 -24.29 -3.30 5.84
N ASN A 153 -24.29 -2.09 5.31
CA ASN A 153 -25.47 -1.54 4.64
C ASN A 153 -25.81 -2.31 3.35
N ILE A 154 -24.81 -2.70 2.56
CA ILE A 154 -25.02 -3.53 1.36
C ILE A 154 -25.63 -4.87 1.75
N VAL A 155 -25.05 -5.57 2.73
CA VAL A 155 -25.54 -6.88 3.20
C VAL A 155 -26.99 -6.78 3.69
N ASN A 156 -27.29 -5.81 4.55
CA ASN A 156 -28.66 -5.63 5.07
C ASN A 156 -29.67 -5.29 3.97
N ASN A 157 -29.32 -4.40 3.04
CA ASN A 157 -30.21 -4.04 1.94
C ASN A 157 -30.41 -5.22 0.98
N THR A 158 -29.36 -5.99 0.70
CA THR A 158 -29.46 -7.21 -0.11
C THR A 158 -30.38 -8.23 0.55
N TYR A 159 -30.25 -8.46 1.87
CA TYR A 159 -31.14 -9.38 2.57
C TYR A 159 -32.60 -8.94 2.55
N GLN A 160 -32.88 -7.64 2.72
CA GLN A 160 -34.24 -7.12 2.63
C GLN A 160 -34.82 -7.30 1.22
N MET A 161 -34.04 -6.96 0.18
CA MET A 161 -34.46 -7.11 -1.22
C MET A 161 -34.75 -8.57 -1.56
N VAL A 162 -33.83 -9.49 -1.24
CA VAL A 162 -34.02 -10.92 -1.50
C VAL A 162 -35.22 -11.47 -0.73
N GLY A 163 -35.42 -11.06 0.52
CA GLY A 163 -36.57 -11.47 1.31
C GLY A 163 -37.90 -10.98 0.72
N GLU A 164 -37.96 -9.74 0.26
CA GLU A 164 -39.15 -9.19 -0.43
C GLU A 164 -39.43 -9.88 -1.76
N ASP A 165 -38.39 -10.17 -2.56
CA ASP A 165 -38.50 -10.90 -3.82
C ASP A 165 -39.01 -12.33 -3.59
N MET A 166 -38.47 -13.04 -2.59
CA MET A 166 -38.93 -14.38 -2.22
C MET A 166 -40.39 -14.41 -1.76
N LEU A 167 -40.82 -13.42 -0.97
CA LEU A 167 -42.23 -13.29 -0.60
C LEU A 167 -43.12 -13.01 -1.81
N HIS A 168 -42.64 -12.20 -2.76
CA HIS A 168 -43.36 -11.92 -3.99
C HIS A 168 -43.55 -13.20 -4.83
N PHE A 169 -42.50 -14.00 -5.02
CA PHE A 169 -42.59 -15.27 -5.75
C PHE A 169 -43.48 -16.27 -5.03
N ALA A 170 -43.34 -16.43 -3.72
CA ALA A 170 -44.19 -17.31 -2.92
C ALA A 170 -45.68 -16.94 -3.04
N ARG A 171 -46.00 -15.64 -3.01
CA ARG A 171 -47.37 -15.15 -3.17
C ARG A 171 -47.93 -15.46 -4.56
N ASN A 172 -47.16 -15.17 -5.62
CA ASN A 172 -47.60 -15.42 -6.99
C ASN A 172 -47.85 -16.92 -7.23
N LEU A 173 -46.89 -17.77 -6.82
CA LEU A 173 -47.02 -19.22 -6.91
C LEU A 173 -48.22 -19.73 -6.12
N SER A 174 -48.40 -19.27 -4.87
CA SER A 174 -49.53 -19.67 -4.03
C SER A 174 -50.89 -19.28 -4.63
N GLN A 175 -50.98 -18.05 -5.16
CA GLN A 175 -52.19 -17.57 -5.82
C GLN A 175 -52.52 -18.43 -7.05
N GLU A 176 -51.54 -18.71 -7.89
CA GLU A 176 -51.74 -19.50 -9.10
C GLU A 176 -52.07 -20.97 -8.81
N ILE A 177 -51.44 -21.57 -7.79
CA ILE A 177 -51.79 -22.91 -7.28
C ILE A 177 -53.25 -22.96 -6.84
N THR A 178 -53.72 -21.90 -6.16
CA THR A 178 -55.09 -21.80 -5.66
C THR A 178 -56.09 -21.59 -6.79
N GLU A 179 -55.83 -20.63 -7.69
CA GLU A 179 -56.73 -20.27 -8.80
C GLU A 179 -56.91 -21.40 -9.80
N LYS A 180 -55.87 -22.20 -10.04
CA LYS A 180 -55.89 -23.35 -10.95
C LYS A 180 -56.25 -24.67 -10.28
N GLU A 181 -56.57 -24.65 -8.98
CA GLU A 181 -56.91 -25.84 -8.18
C GLU A 181 -55.87 -26.98 -8.32
N LEU A 182 -54.58 -26.63 -8.38
CA LEU A 182 -53.48 -27.57 -8.67
C LEU A 182 -53.25 -28.60 -7.55
N LEU A 183 -53.75 -28.32 -6.35
CA LEU A 183 -53.70 -29.25 -5.20
C LEU A 183 -54.75 -30.36 -5.27
N SER A 184 -55.68 -30.32 -6.24
CA SER A 184 -56.65 -31.40 -6.44
C SER A 184 -55.97 -32.65 -7.00
N SER A 185 -56.47 -33.84 -6.60
CA SER A 185 -55.89 -35.13 -7.03
C SER A 185 -55.87 -35.32 -8.55
N GLU A 186 -56.78 -34.66 -9.27
CA GLU A 186 -56.87 -34.72 -10.74
C GLU A 186 -55.80 -33.83 -11.43
N ASN A 187 -55.39 -32.73 -10.79
CA ASN A 187 -54.44 -31.77 -11.36
C ASN A 187 -53.03 -31.87 -10.77
N PHE A 188 -52.76 -32.88 -9.93
CA PHE A 188 -51.47 -33.03 -9.24
C PHE A 188 -50.27 -33.13 -10.20
N GLU A 189 -50.45 -33.73 -11.38
CA GLU A 189 -49.38 -33.78 -12.38
C GLU A 189 -49.08 -32.39 -12.98
N ASN A 190 -50.11 -31.54 -13.11
CA ASN A 190 -49.96 -30.15 -13.54
C ASN A 190 -49.26 -29.31 -12.47
N LEU A 191 -49.44 -29.62 -11.17
CA LEU A 191 -48.71 -28.99 -10.07
C LEU A 191 -47.20 -29.21 -10.20
N LYS A 192 -46.76 -30.45 -10.46
CA LYS A 192 -45.33 -30.77 -10.60
C LYS A 192 -44.68 -29.96 -11.72
N ILE A 193 -45.30 -29.98 -12.91
CA ILE A 193 -44.83 -29.24 -14.08
C ILE A 193 -44.78 -27.73 -13.78
N PHE A 194 -45.81 -27.20 -13.12
CA PHE A 194 -45.86 -25.80 -12.73
C PHE A 194 -44.73 -25.41 -11.77
N LEU A 195 -44.47 -26.24 -10.75
CA LEU A 195 -43.41 -25.97 -9.78
C LEU A 195 -42.01 -26.13 -10.39
N GLU A 196 -41.81 -27.09 -11.30
CA GLU A 196 -40.56 -27.22 -12.06
C GLU A 196 -40.32 -26.00 -12.97
N GLN A 197 -41.36 -25.49 -13.63
CA GLN A 197 -41.28 -24.26 -14.43
C GLN A 197 -40.99 -23.04 -13.56
N GLY A 198 -41.69 -22.89 -12.43
CA GLY A 198 -41.48 -21.78 -11.49
C GLY A 198 -40.07 -21.81 -10.86
N HIS A 199 -39.53 -22.99 -10.58
CA HIS A 199 -38.16 -23.16 -10.09
C HIS A 199 -37.13 -22.61 -11.08
N GLU A 200 -37.26 -22.94 -12.38
CA GLU A 200 -36.37 -22.43 -13.43
C GLU A 200 -36.62 -20.94 -13.75
N GLU A 201 -37.88 -20.51 -13.81
CA GLU A 201 -38.26 -19.14 -14.19
C GLU A 201 -37.82 -18.11 -13.14
N TYR A 202 -37.98 -18.44 -11.86
CA TYR A 202 -37.58 -17.58 -10.75
C TYR A 202 -36.15 -17.86 -10.25
N ALA A 203 -35.46 -18.86 -10.82
CA ALA A 203 -34.13 -19.31 -10.41
C ALA A 203 -34.04 -19.56 -8.88
N LEU A 204 -35.07 -20.20 -8.32
CA LEU A 204 -35.13 -20.52 -6.90
C LEU A 204 -34.32 -21.78 -6.64
N ASP A 205 -33.65 -21.85 -5.49
CA ASP A 205 -32.87 -23.03 -5.11
C ASP A 205 -33.75 -24.21 -4.67
N GLU A 206 -34.92 -23.90 -4.11
CA GLU A 206 -35.89 -24.88 -3.61
C GLU A 206 -37.30 -24.28 -3.60
N ILE A 207 -38.30 -25.10 -3.91
CA ILE A 207 -39.72 -24.78 -3.72
C ILE A 207 -40.39 -25.94 -3.02
N GLU A 208 -41.07 -25.65 -1.91
CA GLU A 208 -41.83 -26.62 -1.13
C GLU A 208 -43.29 -26.22 -1.03
N VAL A 209 -44.18 -27.20 -1.16
CA VAL A 209 -45.62 -27.02 -0.97
C VAL A 209 -46.09 -27.91 0.17
N PHE A 210 -46.75 -27.29 1.15
CA PHE A 210 -47.31 -27.96 2.31
C PHE A 210 -48.84 -27.93 2.28
N ASP A 211 -49.47 -28.92 2.90
CA ASP A 211 -50.91 -28.94 3.10
C ASP A 211 -51.35 -28.10 4.32
N GLY A 212 -52.67 -28.01 4.55
CA GLY A 212 -53.22 -27.27 5.70
C GLY A 212 -52.92 -27.90 7.07
N GLN A 213 -52.29 -29.07 7.12
CA GLN A 213 -51.84 -29.75 8.33
C GLN A 213 -50.33 -29.56 8.54
N GLY A 214 -49.61 -28.99 7.56
CA GLY A 214 -48.17 -28.81 7.56
C GLY A 214 -47.40 -30.03 7.03
N GLU A 215 -48.07 -30.98 6.37
CA GLU A 215 -47.40 -32.10 5.70
C GLU A 215 -46.91 -31.68 4.31
N LEU A 216 -45.70 -32.10 3.95
CA LEU A 216 -45.08 -31.82 2.66
C LEU A 216 -45.82 -32.57 1.54
N ILE A 217 -46.34 -31.82 0.58
CA ILE A 217 -47.04 -32.35 -0.61
C ILE A 217 -46.03 -32.63 -1.73
N TYR A 218 -45.19 -31.65 -2.06
CA TYR A 218 -44.21 -31.74 -3.13
C TYR A 218 -43.04 -30.77 -2.91
N ARG A 219 -41.87 -31.13 -3.43
CA ARG A 219 -40.62 -30.36 -3.33
C ARG A 219 -39.88 -30.41 -4.66
N VAL A 220 -39.37 -29.26 -5.10
CA VAL A 220 -38.42 -29.12 -6.22
C VAL A 220 -37.12 -28.56 -5.66
N LEU A 221 -35.98 -29.15 -6.00
CA LEU A 221 -34.66 -28.81 -5.47
C LEU A 221 -33.66 -28.64 -6.63
N SER A 222 -32.84 -27.61 -6.56
CA SER A 222 -31.70 -27.42 -7.46
C SER A 222 -30.59 -28.46 -7.22
N GLU A 223 -29.95 -28.94 -8.30
CA GLU A 223 -28.84 -29.90 -8.22
C GLU A 223 -27.62 -29.36 -7.45
N ASN A 224 -27.50 -28.04 -7.32
CA ASN A 224 -26.37 -27.39 -6.63
C ASN A 224 -26.57 -27.27 -5.12
N LEU A 225 -27.76 -27.54 -4.58
CA LEU A 225 -28.05 -27.39 -3.15
C LEU A 225 -27.68 -28.69 -2.40
N SER A 226 -26.52 -28.69 -1.74
CA SER A 226 -26.01 -29.89 -1.04
C SER A 226 -26.72 -30.16 0.29
N GLN A 227 -27.33 -29.14 0.91
CA GLN A 227 -28.08 -29.22 2.17
C GLN A 227 -29.24 -28.20 2.15
N PRO A 228 -30.47 -28.60 1.80
CA PRO A 228 -31.64 -27.75 1.94
C PRO A 228 -31.90 -27.41 3.42
N SER A 229 -32.28 -26.17 3.69
CA SER A 229 -32.72 -25.74 5.03
C SER A 229 -34.20 -26.10 5.20
N GLU A 230 -34.50 -26.96 6.18
CA GLU A 230 -35.90 -27.31 6.47
C GLU A 230 -36.58 -26.19 7.27
N PRO A 231 -37.79 -25.76 6.87
CA PRO A 231 -38.53 -24.76 7.61
C PRO A 231 -38.88 -25.27 9.01
N SER A 232 -38.70 -24.43 10.03
CA SER A 232 -39.01 -24.84 11.40
C SER A 232 -40.52 -25.02 11.60
N GLU A 233 -40.93 -25.91 12.52
CA GLU A 233 -42.34 -26.12 12.85
C GLU A 233 -43.04 -24.83 13.30
N ALA A 234 -42.28 -23.91 13.93
CA ALA A 234 -42.79 -22.60 14.34
C ALA A 234 -43.11 -21.69 13.14
N ASP A 235 -42.38 -21.84 12.04
CA ASP A 235 -42.54 -21.01 10.86
C ASP A 235 -43.68 -21.53 9.99
N ILE A 236 -43.80 -22.85 9.83
CA ILE A 236 -44.96 -23.48 9.19
C ILE A 236 -46.26 -23.07 9.91
N LYS A 237 -46.28 -23.08 11.25
CA LYS A 237 -47.44 -22.63 12.03
C LYS A 237 -47.82 -21.17 11.81
N LYS A 238 -46.85 -20.27 11.61
CA LYS A 238 -47.13 -18.86 11.30
C LYS A 238 -47.72 -18.71 9.91
N VAL A 239 -47.17 -19.42 8.91
CA VAL A 239 -47.69 -19.41 7.54
C VAL A 239 -49.12 -19.95 7.49
N LEU A 240 -49.39 -21.07 8.18
CA LEU A 240 -50.73 -21.65 8.29
C LEU A 240 -51.73 -20.73 9.01
N ALA A 241 -51.26 -19.82 9.89
CA ALA A 241 -52.08 -18.79 10.50
C ALA A 241 -52.35 -17.58 9.58
N GLY A 242 -51.86 -17.61 8.34
CA GLY A 242 -52.05 -16.57 7.33
C GLY A 242 -50.98 -15.48 7.33
N TYR A 243 -49.84 -15.69 7.99
CA TYR A 243 -48.73 -14.74 7.97
C TYR A 243 -47.71 -15.08 6.89
N GLU A 244 -47.34 -14.11 6.07
CA GLU A 244 -46.17 -14.20 5.20
C GLU A 244 -44.90 -13.94 6.01
N VAL A 245 -43.90 -14.81 5.90
CA VAL A 245 -42.66 -14.73 6.67
C VAL A 245 -41.46 -15.11 5.79
N TYR A 246 -40.37 -14.36 5.93
CA TYR A 246 -39.06 -14.74 5.44
C TYR A 246 -38.07 -14.75 6.60
N PHE A 247 -37.05 -15.59 6.51
CA PHE A 247 -36.03 -15.73 7.55
C PHE A 247 -34.65 -15.70 6.91
N ILE A 248 -33.70 -15.13 7.65
CA ILE A 248 -32.30 -15.12 7.25
C ILE A 248 -31.57 -15.99 8.24
N GLU A 249 -30.98 -17.09 7.76
CA GLU A 249 -30.07 -17.88 8.58
C GLU A 249 -28.71 -17.17 8.63
N PRO A 250 -28.22 -16.82 9.84
CA PRO A 250 -26.87 -16.29 9.96
C PRO A 250 -25.86 -17.40 9.66
N LEU A 251 -24.94 -17.12 8.73
CA LEU A 251 -23.76 -17.95 8.45
C LEU A 251 -22.85 -18.12 9.67
#